data_AF-A0A0S1YAH5-F1
#
_entry.id   AF-A0A0S1YAH5-F1
#
_cell.length_a   1.000
_cell.length_b   1.000
_cell.length_c   1.000
_cell.angle_alpha   90.00
_cell.angle_beta   90.00
_cell.angle_gamma   90.00
#
_symmetry.space_group_name_H-M   'P 1'
#
loop_
_entity.id
_entity.type
_entity.pdbx_description
1 polymer ?
#
loop_
_entity_poly.entity_id
_entity_poly.type
_entity_poly.pdbx_seq_one_letter_code
_entity_poly.pdbx_strand_id
1 'polypeptide(L)'
;MYQSWVLMAPDGTRIPLTGLERSCFNCMLESPQRELSRKDLRRFMSDANLRSMNVVISRLRKKVLTAGQRLPLHTVHRLGYVFAGSLVAQEES
;
A
#
# COMPACT_ATOMS: atom_id res chain seq x y z
N MET A 1 14.18 16.28 -8.37
CA MET A 1 12.73 16.38 -8.65
C MET A 1 12.01 15.38 -7.75
N TYR A 2 11.23 15.84 -6.78
CA TYR A 2 10.42 14.94 -5.95
C TYR A 2 9.17 14.56 -6.75
N GLN A 3 9.14 13.35 -7.30
CA GLN A 3 7.91 12.80 -7.86
C GLN A 3 6.95 12.56 -6.69
N SER A 4 5.94 13.41 -6.54
CA SER A 4 4.92 13.27 -5.50
C SER A 4 3.92 12.21 -5.94
N TRP A 5 3.99 11.03 -5.32
CA TRP A 5 3.03 9.96 -5.53
C TRP A 5 1.76 10.29 -4.77
N VAL A 6 0.61 10.07 -5.39
CA VAL A 6 -0.68 10.38 -4.77
C VAL A 6 -1.58 9.17 -4.94
N LEU A 7 -2.13 8.68 -3.84
CA LEU A 7 -3.22 7.72 -3.87
C LEU A 7 -4.52 8.49 -4.11
N MET A 8 -5.19 8.19 -5.21
CA MET A 8 -6.51 8.73 -5.51
C MET A 8 -7.56 7.77 -4.97
N ALA A 9 -8.41 8.26 -4.07
CA ALA A 9 -9.58 7.54 -3.63
C ALA A 9 -10.74 7.70 -4.64
N PRO A 10 -11.72 6.77 -4.65
CA PRO A 10 -12.83 6.80 -5.61
C PRO A 10 -13.74 8.04 -5.48
N ASP A 11 -13.69 8.74 -4.36
CA ASP A 11 -14.37 10.02 -4.12
C ASP A 11 -13.60 11.24 -4.70
N GLY A 12 -12.46 11.01 -5.34
CA GLY A 12 -11.56 12.05 -5.85
C GLY A 12 -10.54 12.56 -4.84
N THR A 13 -10.51 12.04 -3.62
CA THR A 13 -9.58 12.48 -2.57
C THR A 13 -8.15 12.10 -2.90
N ARG A 14 -7.24 13.07 -2.82
CA ARG A 14 -5.82 12.93 -3.15
C ARG A 14 -4.98 12.80 -1.88
N ILE A 15 -4.41 11.62 -1.66
CA ILE A 15 -3.63 11.32 -0.47
C ILE A 15 -2.15 11.19 -0.87
N PRO A 16 -1.28 12.16 -0.52
CA PRO A 16 0.13 12.11 -0.92
C PRO A 16 0.80 10.92 -0.22
N LEU A 17 1.53 10.09 -0.96
CA LEU A 17 2.25 8.93 -0.42
C LEU A 17 3.72 9.25 -0.20
N THR A 18 4.27 8.71 0.88
CA THR A 18 5.71 8.68 1.14
C THR A 18 6.37 7.56 0.33
N GLY A 19 7.69 7.61 0.17
CA GLY A 19 8.44 6.57 -0.55
C GLY A 19 8.17 5.16 -0.02
N LEU A 20 8.06 4.99 1.30
CA LEU A 20 7.77 3.67 1.90
C LEU A 20 6.33 3.19 1.64
N GLU A 21 5.35 4.10 1.70
CA GLU A 21 3.95 3.79 1.39
C GLU A 21 3.83 3.38 -0.09
N ARG A 22 4.53 4.09 -0.99
CA ARG A 22 4.61 3.75 -2.42
C ARG A 22 5.20 2.36 -2.64
N SER A 23 6.36 2.03 -2.04
CA SER A 23 6.98 0.71 -2.20
C SER A 23 6.03 -0.42 -1.78
N CYS A 24 5.24 -0.19 -0.72
CA CYS A 24 4.24 -1.14 -0.28
C CYS A 24 3.14 -1.37 -1.33
N PHE A 25 2.60 -0.31 -1.93
CA PHE A 25 1.62 -0.42 -3.01
C PHE A 25 2.19 -1.01 -4.29
N ASN A 26 3.45 -0.70 -4.63
CA ASN A 26 4.09 -1.26 -5.82
C ASN A 26 4.22 -2.78 -5.71
N CYS A 27 4.56 -3.28 -4.52
CA CYS A 27 4.57 -4.71 -4.23
C CYS A 27 3.17 -5.36 -4.38
N MET A 28 2.10 -4.65 -3.99
CA MET A 28 0.72 -5.12 -4.22
C MET A 28 0.37 -5.15 -5.72
N LEU A 29 0.86 -4.20 -6.51
CA LEU A 29 0.62 -4.15 -7.96
C LEU A 29 1.33 -5.26 -8.71
N GLU A 30 2.55 -5.60 -8.30
CA GLU A 30 3.31 -6.71 -8.89
C GLU A 30 2.75 -8.08 -8.50
N SER A 31 1.95 -8.16 -7.45
CA SER A 31 1.32 -9.40 -6.99
C SER A 31 0.00 -9.64 -7.75
N PRO A 32 -0.13 -10.74 -8.53
CA PRO A 32 -1.32 -10.98 -9.36
C PRO A 32 -2.60 -11.17 -8.55
N GLN A 33 -2.48 -11.64 -7.31
CA GLN A 33 -3.59 -11.78 -6.35
C GLN A 33 -3.75 -10.56 -5.43
N ARG A 34 -2.95 -9.50 -5.63
CA ARG A 34 -2.90 -8.29 -4.78
C ARG A 34 -2.73 -8.62 -3.29
N GLU A 35 -2.01 -9.68 -3.03
CA GLU A 35 -1.67 -10.18 -1.71
C GLU A 35 -0.22 -9.80 -1.38
N LEU A 36 -0.02 -9.24 -0.19
CA LEU A 36 1.29 -9.04 0.40
C LEU A 36 1.54 -10.18 1.37
N SER A 37 2.14 -11.24 0.85
CA SER A 37 2.70 -12.28 1.70
C SER A 37 4.04 -11.87 2.26
N ARG A 38 4.38 -12.38 3.45
CA ARG A 38 5.73 -12.19 4.02
C ARG A 38 6.82 -12.62 3.03
N LYS A 39 6.53 -13.59 2.17
CA LYS A 39 7.46 -14.06 1.13
C LYS A 39 7.68 -13.01 0.04
N ASP A 40 6.62 -12.47 -0.54
CA ASP A 40 6.72 -11.40 -1.55
C ASP A 40 7.37 -10.17 -0.96
N LEU A 41 6.96 -9.80 0.24
CA LEU A 41 7.53 -8.68 0.96
C LEU A 41 9.04 -8.84 1.21
N ARG A 42 9.52 -10.05 1.47
CA ARG A 42 10.95 -10.31 1.64
C ARG A 42 11.75 -10.21 0.33
N ARG A 43 11.07 -10.32 -0.82
CA ARG A 43 11.66 -10.11 -2.15
C ARG A 43 11.85 -8.62 -2.46
N PHE A 44 10.98 -7.76 -1.96
CA PHE A 44 10.99 -6.31 -2.23
C PHE A 44 11.55 -5.47 -1.08
N MET A 45 11.57 -6.01 0.15
CA MET A 45 11.95 -5.30 1.37
C MET A 45 12.83 -6.19 2.26
N SER A 46 13.84 -5.59 2.88
CA SER A 46 14.68 -6.24 3.89
C SER A 46 13.91 -6.54 5.20
N ASP A 47 14.41 -7.45 6.03
CA ASP A 47 13.75 -7.86 7.29
C ASP A 47 13.44 -6.66 8.23
N ALA A 48 14.30 -5.64 8.26
CA ALA A 48 14.05 -4.39 9.00
C ALA A 48 12.83 -3.61 8.48
N ASN A 49 12.64 -3.62 7.15
CA ASN A 49 11.51 -3.00 6.49
C ASN A 49 10.22 -3.81 6.65
N LEU A 50 10.30 -5.14 6.81
CA LEU A 50 9.15 -5.97 7.16
C LEU A 50 8.52 -5.58 8.50
N ARG A 51 9.35 -5.27 9.50
CA ARG A 51 8.87 -4.80 10.81
C ARG A 51 8.21 -3.42 10.69
N SER A 52 8.84 -2.53 9.91
CA SER A 52 8.32 -1.18 9.63
C SER A 52 7.04 -1.20 8.81
N MET A 53 6.79 -2.25 8.03
CA MET A 53 5.60 -2.35 7.20
C MET A 53 4.31 -2.40 8.01
N ASN A 54 4.25 -3.13 9.13
CA ASN A 54 3.06 -3.10 9.99
C ASN A 54 2.74 -1.66 10.42
N VAL A 55 3.79 -0.89 10.71
CA VAL A 55 3.69 0.53 11.06
C VAL A 55 3.25 1.35 9.86
N VAL A 56 3.78 1.10 8.66
CA VAL A 56 3.41 1.79 7.41
C VAL A 56 1.96 1.52 7.04
N ILE A 57 1.53 0.27 7.06
CA ILE A 57 0.14 -0.15 6.85
C ILE A 57 -0.77 0.55 7.86
N SER A 58 -0.38 0.59 9.14
CA SER A 58 -1.16 1.26 10.18
C SER A 58 -1.25 2.77 9.96
N ARG A 59 -0.14 3.42 9.61
CA ARG A 59 -0.07 4.85 9.28
C ARG A 59 -0.91 5.16 8.05
N LEU A 60 -0.80 4.35 7.00
CA LEU A 60 -1.56 4.47 5.77
C LEU A 60 -3.05 4.31 6.03
N ARG A 61 -3.48 3.27 6.77
CA ARG A 61 -4.87 3.09 7.17
C ARG A 61 -5.39 4.32 7.92
N LYS A 62 -4.61 4.83 8.87
CA LYS A 62 -4.97 6.05 9.62
C LYS A 62 -5.06 7.27 8.71
N LYS A 63 -4.12 7.44 7.79
CA LYS A 63 -4.05 8.57 6.85
C LYS A 63 -5.23 8.58 5.87
N VAL A 64 -5.55 7.42 5.29
CA VAL A 64 -6.72 7.22 4.45
C VAL A 64 -8.01 7.44 5.25
N LEU A 65 -8.04 6.98 6.51
CA LEU A 65 -9.17 7.22 7.42
C LEU A 65 -9.36 8.70 7.76
N THR A 66 -8.28 9.43 8.01
CA THR A 66 -8.32 10.90 8.20
C THR A 66 -8.81 11.62 6.95
N ALA A 67 -8.57 11.05 5.77
CA ALA A 67 -9.11 11.55 4.51
C ALA A 67 -10.58 11.14 4.26
N GLY A 68 -11.25 10.54 5.24
CA GLY A 68 -12.66 10.12 5.14
C GLY A 68 -12.86 8.78 4.43
N GLN A 69 -11.78 8.10 4.04
CA GLN A 69 -11.82 6.87 3.26
C GLN A 69 -11.34 5.68 4.08
N ARG A 70 -11.64 4.46 3.65
CA ARG A 70 -11.10 3.24 4.30
C ARG A 70 -10.24 2.48 3.31
N LEU A 71 -8.99 2.22 3.69
CA LEU A 71 -8.11 1.38 2.89
C LEU A 71 -8.67 -0.05 2.89
N PRO A 72 -9.05 -0.63 1.73
CA PRO A 72 -9.64 -1.96 1.62
C PRO A 72 -8.56 -3.04 1.74
N LEU A 73 -7.91 -3.08 2.90
CA LEU A 73 -6.85 -4.01 3.22
C LEU A 73 -7.30 -4.96 4.33
N HIS A 74 -7.33 -6.25 4.02
CA HIS A 74 -7.72 -7.32 4.92
C HIS A 74 -6.49 -8.06 5.42
N THR A 75 -6.44 -8.33 6.71
CA THR A 75 -5.41 -9.21 7.28
C THR A 75 -5.92 -10.64 7.22
N VAL A 76 -5.20 -11.51 6.51
CA VAL A 76 -5.56 -12.93 6.38
C VAL A 76 -4.51 -13.79 7.07
N HIS A 77 -4.96 -14.63 8.00
CA HIS A 77 -4.08 -15.52 8.75
C HIS A 77 -3.38 -16.49 7.78
N ARG A 78 -2.04 -16.52 7.78
CA ARG A 78 -1.11 -17.25 6.85
C ARG A 78 -0.77 -16.57 5.53
N LEU A 79 -1.67 -15.76 4.96
CA LEU A 79 -1.41 -15.04 3.70
C LEU A 79 -0.76 -13.67 3.93
N GLY A 80 -0.99 -13.02 5.07
CA GLY A 80 -0.47 -11.68 5.34
C GLY A 80 -1.55 -10.63 5.14
N TYR A 81 -1.39 -9.75 4.17
CA TYR A 81 -2.36 -8.70 3.84
C TYR A 81 -2.90 -8.88 2.44
N VAL A 82 -4.20 -8.73 2.25
CA VAL A 82 -4.86 -8.82 0.95
C VAL A 82 -5.56 -7.50 0.67
N PHE A 83 -5.31 -6.92 -0.50
CA PHE A 83 -5.99 -5.72 -0.95
C PHE A 83 -7.26 -6.09 -1.70
N ALA A 84 -8.42 -5.84 -1.08
CA ALA A 84 -9.74 -6.15 -1.64
C ALA A 84 -10.32 -5.02 -2.53
N GLY A 85 -9.51 -3.99 -2.84
CA GLY A 85 -9.89 -2.92 -3.74
C GLY A 85 -9.33 -3.07 -5.15
N SER A 86 -9.71 -2.14 -6.02
CA SER A 86 -8.99 -1.91 -7.27
C SER A 86 -7.84 -0.95 -7.04
N LEU A 87 -6.61 -1.41 -7.29
CA LEU A 87 -5.43 -0.55 -7.32
C LEU A 87 -4.95 -0.45 -8.76
N VAL A 88 -4.75 0.78 -9.23
CA VAL A 88 -4.22 1.07 -10.57
C VAL A 88 -3.07 2.04 -10.38
N ALA A 89 -1.89 1.70 -10.89
CA ALA A 89 -0.84 2.69 -11.09
C ALA A 89 -1.19 3.49 -12.34
N GLN A 90 -1.52 4.76 -12.15
CA GLN A 90 -1.56 5.72 -13.25
C GLN A 90 -0.27 6.52 -13.20
N GLU A 91 0.63 6.24 -14.13
CA GLU A 91 1.70 7.18 -14.48
C GLU A 91 1.05 8.26 -15.36
N GLU A 92 0.98 9.50 -14.87
CA GLU A 92 0.61 10.62 -15.74
C GLU A 92 1.72 10.80 -16.77
N SER A 93 1.35 10.57 -18.04
CA SER A 93 2.24 10.63 -19.21
C SER A 93 2.23 12.00 -19.86
#